data_AF-A0A835CHI0-F1
#
_entry.id   AF-A0A835CHI0-F1
#
_cell.length_a   1.000
_cell.length_b   1.000
_cell.length_c   1.000
_cell.angle_alpha   90.00
_cell.angle_beta   90.00
_cell.angle_gamma   90.00
#
_symmetry.space_group_name_H-M   'P 1'
#
loop_
_entity.id
_entity.type
_entity.pdbx_description
1 polymer ?
#
loop_
_entity_poly.entity_id
_entity_poly.type
_entity_poly.pdbx_seq_one_letter_code
_entity_poly.pdbx_strand_id
1 'polypeptide(L)'
;MVQEKTEASKVSIKEQRKNKLHSRRKRKDKGLSQRQSLSAAGTSWKSGVRRSTRIKTRPLEYWKGERLLYGRIHESLATVIGVKYMSLGSADGKPTMKVKSYVSDVHKELLEMASHY
;
A
#
# COMPACT_ATOMS: atom_id res chain seq x y z
N MET A 1 9.98 -48.58 -46.79
CA MET A 1 8.79 -47.82 -46.37
C MET A 1 8.08 -48.70 -45.34
N VAL A 2 7.80 -48.33 -44.10
CA VAL A 2 7.19 -47.11 -43.59
C VAL A 2 7.60 -46.95 -42.11
N GLN A 3 7.91 -45.74 -41.68
CA GLN A 3 8.14 -45.37 -40.27
C GLN A 3 6.78 -45.27 -39.54
N GLU A 4 6.62 -45.98 -38.42
CA GLU A 4 5.45 -45.86 -37.56
C GLU A 4 5.55 -44.58 -36.71
N LYS A 5 4.53 -43.73 -36.83
CA LYS A 5 4.50 -42.36 -36.30
C LYS A 5 3.99 -42.38 -34.86
N THR A 6 4.79 -41.81 -33.97
CA THR A 6 4.55 -41.64 -32.54
C THR A 6 3.36 -40.67 -32.30
N GLU A 7 2.20 -41.16 -31.86
CA GLU A 7 1.03 -40.33 -31.54
C GLU A 7 0.67 -40.23 -30.04
N ALA A 8 1.46 -40.82 -29.14
CA ALA A 8 1.10 -40.89 -27.71
C ALA A 8 1.43 -39.65 -26.85
N SER A 9 2.09 -38.60 -27.39
CA SER A 9 2.65 -37.52 -26.55
C SER A 9 1.86 -36.20 -26.52
N LYS A 10 0.78 -36.05 -27.31
CA LYS A 10 0.08 -34.76 -27.45
C LYS A 10 -1.00 -34.48 -26.39
N VAL A 11 -1.49 -35.50 -25.68
CA VAL A 11 -2.55 -35.35 -24.67
C VAL A 11 -1.99 -34.79 -23.35
N SER A 12 -0.75 -35.17 -22.99
CA SER A 12 -0.12 -34.83 -21.70
C SER A 12 0.19 -33.33 -21.51
N ILE A 13 0.60 -32.61 -22.57
CA ILE A 13 1.04 -31.21 -22.45
C ILE A 13 -0.14 -30.25 -22.23
N LYS A 14 -1.30 -30.52 -22.85
CA LYS A 14 -2.48 -29.65 -22.74
C LYS A 14 -3.11 -29.72 -21.35
N GLU A 15 -3.20 -30.90 -20.75
CA GLU A 15 -3.71 -31.07 -19.39
C GLU A 15 -2.79 -30.46 -18.33
N GLN A 16 -1.47 -30.66 -18.47
CA GLN A 16 -0.49 -30.00 -17.59
C GLN A 16 -0.57 -28.47 -17.65
N ARG A 17 -0.76 -27.90 -18.84
CA ARG A 17 -0.98 -26.45 -19.01
C ARG A 17 -2.29 -25.99 -18.38
N LYS A 18 -3.39 -26.72 -18.56
CA LYS A 18 -4.69 -26.41 -17.92
C LYS A 18 -4.59 -26.46 -16.39
N ASN A 19 -3.91 -27.46 -15.82
CA ASN A 19 -3.72 -27.60 -14.38
C ASN A 19 -2.83 -26.49 -13.79
N LYS A 20 -1.76 -26.08 -14.49
CA LYS A 20 -0.96 -24.90 -14.14
C LYS A 20 -1.76 -23.59 -14.20
N LEU A 21 -2.63 -23.42 -15.19
CA LEU A 21 -3.50 -22.25 -15.29
C LEU A 21 -4.55 -22.22 -14.16
N HIS A 22 -5.13 -23.37 -13.83
CA HIS A 22 -6.16 -23.46 -12.80
C HIS A 22 -5.60 -23.21 -11.40
N SER A 23 -4.42 -23.77 -11.09
CA SER A 23 -3.70 -23.52 -9.84
C SER A 23 -3.25 -22.07 -9.71
N ARG A 24 -2.79 -21.43 -10.80
CA ARG A 24 -2.46 -19.99 -10.82
C ARG A 24 -3.69 -19.10 -10.58
N ARG A 25 -4.86 -19.45 -11.14
CA ARG A 25 -6.13 -18.73 -10.86
C ARG A 25 -6.53 -18.85 -9.39
N LYS A 26 -6.53 -20.06 -8.82
CA LYS A 26 -6.86 -20.27 -7.39
C LYS A 26 -5.94 -19.48 -6.44
N ARG A 27 -4.64 -19.35 -6.75
CA ARG A 27 -3.71 -18.54 -5.94
C ARG A 27 -4.01 -17.04 -6.03
N LYS A 28 -4.41 -16.53 -7.20
CA LYS A 28 -4.79 -15.12 -7.38
C LYS A 28 -6.06 -14.77 -6.61
N ASP A 29 -7.06 -15.64 -6.63
CA ASP A 29 -8.31 -15.42 -5.89
C ASP A 29 -8.09 -15.42 -4.37
N LYS A 30 -7.20 -16.27 -3.84
CA LYS A 30 -6.85 -16.26 -2.41
C LYS A 30 -6.28 -14.90 -1.97
N GLY A 31 -5.33 -14.34 -2.72
CA GLY A 31 -4.72 -13.05 -2.40
C GLY A 31 -5.69 -11.85 -2.52
N LEU A 32 -6.71 -11.96 -3.38
CA LEU A 32 -7.77 -10.94 -3.46
C LEU A 32 -8.82 -11.12 -2.37
N SER A 33 -9.15 -12.37 -2.00
CA SER A 33 -10.11 -12.66 -0.92
C SER A 33 -9.60 -12.24 0.46
N GLN A 34 -8.28 -12.22 0.65
CA GLN A 34 -7.66 -11.77 1.91
C GLN A 34 -7.59 -10.25 2.03
N ARG A 35 -7.79 -9.49 0.94
CA ARG A 35 -7.79 -8.02 1.03
C ARG A 35 -8.93 -7.57 1.92
N GLN A 36 -8.57 -6.97 3.04
CA GLN A 36 -9.53 -6.22 3.85
C GLN A 36 -10.03 -5.01 3.04
N SER A 37 -11.37 -4.88 2.97
CA SER A 37 -12.01 -3.72 2.37
C SER A 37 -11.74 -2.47 3.22
N LEU A 38 -11.22 -1.42 2.58
CA LEU A 38 -11.03 -0.11 3.21
C LEU A 38 -12.22 0.84 2.99
N SER A 39 -13.36 0.35 2.48
CA SER A 39 -14.54 1.19 2.23
C SER A 39 -15.08 1.87 3.50
N ALA A 40 -14.96 1.20 4.64
CA ALA A 40 -15.34 1.74 5.95
C ALA A 40 -14.19 2.51 6.65
N ALA A 41 -12.94 2.30 6.21
CA ALA A 41 -11.80 2.99 6.79
C ALA A 41 -11.88 4.49 6.51
N GLY A 42 -11.63 5.31 7.52
CA GLY A 42 -11.73 6.77 7.40
C GLY A 42 -13.08 7.37 7.80
N THR A 43 -14.03 6.57 8.31
CA THR A 43 -15.28 7.09 8.89
C THR A 43 -15.62 6.40 10.20
N SER A 44 -16.25 7.15 11.12
CA SER A 44 -16.70 6.67 12.42
C SER A 44 -18.14 7.11 12.67
N TRP A 45 -18.92 6.30 13.37
CA TRP A 45 -20.27 6.68 13.82
C TRP A 45 -20.15 7.20 15.24
N LYS A 46 -20.49 8.48 15.46
CA LYS A 46 -20.44 9.13 16.77
C LYS A 46 -21.78 9.81 17.04
N SER A 47 -22.44 9.43 18.14
CA SER A 47 -23.73 10.01 18.55
C SER A 47 -24.78 10.00 17.42
N GLY A 48 -24.89 8.88 16.70
CA GLY A 48 -25.83 8.72 15.58
C GLY A 48 -25.42 9.39 14.26
N VAL A 49 -24.31 10.16 14.23
CA VAL A 49 -23.85 10.87 13.02
C VAL A 49 -22.56 10.26 12.49
N ARG A 50 -22.50 10.04 11.16
CA ARG A 50 -21.28 9.58 10.50
C ARG A 50 -20.29 10.75 10.36
N ARG A 51 -19.09 10.59 10.94
CA ARG A 51 -18.00 11.58 10.92
C ARG A 51 -16.78 11.01 10.19
N SER A 52 -16.17 11.84 9.36
CA SER A 52 -14.89 11.52 8.73
C SER A 52 -13.77 11.51 9.77
N THR A 53 -12.89 10.52 9.69
CA THR A 53 -11.62 10.45 10.44
C THR A 53 -10.42 10.81 9.56
N ARG A 54 -10.66 11.27 8.32
CA ARG A 54 -9.59 11.76 7.44
C ARG A 54 -8.89 12.95 8.07
N ILE A 55 -7.56 12.92 8.00
CA ILE A 55 -6.73 13.99 8.52
C ILE A 55 -6.96 15.24 7.68
N LYS A 56 -7.25 16.36 8.35
CA LYS A 56 -7.37 17.67 7.71
C LYS A 56 -6.07 18.42 7.93
N THR A 57 -5.44 18.84 6.84
CA THR A 57 -4.25 19.69 6.87
C THR A 57 -4.51 20.94 6.07
N ARG A 58 -3.80 22.02 6.42
CA ARG A 58 -3.69 23.16 5.50
C ARG A 58 -3.05 22.70 4.17
N PRO A 59 -3.20 23.47 3.09
CA PRO A 59 -2.43 23.25 1.87
C PRO A 59 -0.92 23.19 2.18
N LEU A 60 -0.24 22.25 1.53
CA LEU A 60 1.20 22.06 1.70
C LEU A 60 1.96 23.14 0.92
N GLU A 61 2.96 23.71 1.58
CA GLU A 61 3.89 24.64 0.97
C GLU A 61 5.05 23.85 0.36
N TYR A 62 4.81 23.22 -0.80
CA TYR A 62 5.80 22.38 -1.48
C TYR A 62 7.09 23.15 -1.81
N TRP A 63 7.01 24.47 -2.02
CA TRP A 63 8.17 25.34 -2.23
C TRP A 63 9.07 25.44 -0.99
N LYS A 64 8.56 25.16 0.22
CA LYS A 64 9.33 25.00 1.47
C LYS A 64 9.65 23.54 1.74
N GLY A 65 9.64 22.66 0.73
CA GLY A 65 9.94 21.24 0.90
C GLY A 65 8.92 20.46 1.74
N GLU A 66 7.71 20.98 1.96
CA GLU A 66 6.67 20.23 2.66
C GLU A 66 6.10 19.12 1.77
N ARG A 67 5.92 17.92 2.33
CA ARG A 67 5.42 16.75 1.59
C ARG A 67 4.68 15.75 2.47
N LEU A 68 3.67 15.11 1.90
CA LEU A 68 3.02 13.94 2.50
C LEU A 68 3.98 12.74 2.43
N LEU A 69 4.09 12.02 3.53
CA LEU A 69 4.78 10.75 3.59
C LEU A 69 3.75 9.65 3.37
N TYR A 70 4.05 8.73 2.45
CA TYR A 70 3.20 7.60 2.12
C TYR A 70 3.85 6.30 2.57
N GLY A 71 3.04 5.41 3.11
CA GLY A 71 3.45 4.08 3.54
C GLY A 71 2.29 3.11 3.44
N ARG A 72 2.61 1.83 3.30
CA ARG A 72 1.60 0.79 3.12
C ARG A 72 1.31 0.11 4.46
N ILE A 73 0.39 0.71 5.23
CA ILE A 73 -0.07 0.17 6.51
C ILE A 73 -1.08 -0.94 6.29
N HIS A 74 -1.96 -0.76 5.31
CA HIS A 74 -2.90 -1.77 4.90
C HIS A 74 -2.32 -2.58 3.75
N GLU A 75 -2.61 -3.88 3.70
CA GLU A 75 -2.14 -4.77 2.63
C GLU A 75 -2.58 -4.29 1.23
N SER A 76 -3.63 -3.48 1.16
CA SER A 76 -4.30 -3.12 -0.08
C SER A 76 -3.81 -1.81 -0.73
N LEU A 77 -3.63 -0.73 0.03
CA LEU A 77 -3.39 0.61 -0.51
C LEU A 77 -2.31 1.37 0.26
N ALA A 78 -1.58 2.24 -0.44
CA ALA A 78 -0.70 3.21 0.18
C ALA A 78 -1.54 4.27 0.91
N THR A 79 -1.14 4.56 2.15
CA THR A 79 -1.80 5.51 3.04
C THR A 79 -0.84 6.62 3.42
N VAL A 80 -1.40 7.81 3.67
CA VAL A 80 -0.61 8.91 4.24
C VAL A 80 -0.27 8.57 5.68
N ILE A 81 1.02 8.47 5.97
CA ILE A 81 1.53 8.11 7.29
C ILE A 81 2.00 9.32 8.11
N GLY A 82 2.29 10.43 7.43
CA GLY A 82 2.70 11.66 8.08
C GLY A 82 2.93 12.80 7.09
N VAL A 83 3.44 13.91 7.61
CA VAL A 83 3.87 15.07 6.82
C VAL A 83 5.27 15.47 7.26
N LYS A 84 6.16 15.63 6.29
CA LYS A 84 7.45 16.27 6.50
C LYS A 84 7.31 17.74 6.17
N TYR A 85 7.75 18.61 7.06
CA TYR A 85 7.65 20.07 6.88
C TYR A 85 8.88 20.77 7.43
N MET A 86 9.21 21.93 6.87
CA MET A 86 10.26 22.80 7.41
C MET A 86 9.68 23.57 8.59
N SER A 87 10.36 23.51 9.73
CA SER A 87 10.14 24.48 10.81
C SER A 87 11.37 25.37 10.92
N LEU A 88 11.15 26.67 11.17
CA LEU A 88 12.24 27.54 11.65
C LEU A 88 12.77 26.94 12.96
N GLY A 89 14.03 26.54 12.97
CA GLY A 89 14.67 25.96 14.14
C GLY A 89 14.76 26.99 15.27
N SER A 90 14.38 26.58 16.47
CA SER A 90 14.62 27.35 17.69
C SER A 90 16.12 27.26 18.03
N ALA A 91 16.76 28.40 18.29
CA ALA A 91 18.17 28.64 18.62
C ALA A 91 19.11 29.04 17.46
N ASP A 92 19.24 28.28 16.37
CA ASP A 92 20.34 28.50 15.40
C ASP A 92 19.96 29.16 14.06
N GLY A 93 18.68 29.52 13.87
CA GLY A 93 18.17 30.08 12.60
C GLY A 93 18.24 29.14 11.40
N LYS A 94 18.82 27.94 11.55
CA LYS A 94 18.88 26.91 10.52
C LYS A 94 17.52 26.24 10.37
N PRO A 95 17.02 26.06 9.14
CA PRO A 95 15.78 25.34 8.92
C PRO A 95 15.93 23.87 9.31
N THR A 96 15.09 23.38 10.20
CA THR A 96 15.06 21.96 10.60
C THR A 96 13.83 21.30 10.01
N MET A 97 14.00 20.16 9.34
CA MET A 97 12.88 19.34 8.88
C MET A 97 12.28 18.59 10.05
N LYS A 98 10.97 18.78 10.28
CA LYS A 98 10.19 18.03 11.26
C LYS A 98 9.23 17.09 10.55
N VAL A 99 8.92 15.98 11.21
CA VAL A 99 7.93 15.01 10.73
C VAL A 99 6.79 14.94 11.73
N LYS A 100 5.57 15.16 11.25
CA LYS A 100 4.35 14.92 12.01
C LYS A 100 3.79 13.55 11.64
N SER A 101 3.69 12.65 12.61
CA SER A 101 3.07 11.34 12.43
C SER A 101 1.55 11.44 12.48
N TYR A 102 0.87 10.60 11.68
CA TYR A 102 -0.59 10.43 11.70
C TYR A 102 -1.03 9.03 12.09
N VAL A 103 -0.06 8.20 12.47
CA VAL A 103 -0.21 6.77 12.63
C VAL A 103 0.36 6.38 13.98
N SER A 104 -0.16 5.29 14.54
CA SER A 104 0.35 4.69 15.78
C SER A 104 1.82 4.29 15.67
N ASP A 105 2.45 4.19 16.83
CA ASP A 105 3.87 3.89 17.01
C ASP A 105 4.33 2.58 16.37
N VAL A 106 3.42 1.62 16.18
CA VAL A 106 3.65 0.35 15.47
C VAL A 106 4.24 0.56 14.07
N HIS A 107 3.97 1.70 13.43
CA HIS A 107 4.42 1.99 12.06
C HIS A 107 5.48 3.10 12.01
N LYS A 108 6.19 3.38 13.11
CA LYS A 108 7.27 4.38 13.17
C LYS A 108 8.40 4.10 12.20
N GLU A 109 8.84 2.85 12.08
CA GLU A 109 9.91 2.47 11.17
C GLU A 109 9.56 2.80 9.71
N LEU A 110 8.31 2.56 9.31
CA LEU A 110 7.78 2.95 7.99
C LEU A 110 7.85 4.47 7.77
N LEU A 111 7.56 5.25 8.81
CA LEU A 111 7.61 6.71 8.76
C LEU A 111 9.05 7.23 8.64
N GLU A 112 9.98 6.65 9.39
CA GLU A 112 11.40 7.00 9.33
C GLU A 112 11.99 6.67 7.96
N MET A 113 11.74 5.46 7.44
CA MET A 113 12.15 5.09 6.08
C MET A 113 11.60 6.07 5.04
N ALA A 114 10.32 6.40 5.11
CA ALA A 114 9.69 7.34 4.17
C ALA A 114 10.21 8.79 4.32
N SER A 115 10.73 9.15 5.50
CA SER A 115 11.31 10.48 5.75
C SER A 115 12.70 10.64 5.14
N HIS A 116 13.47 9.56 5.02
CA HIS A 116 14.83 9.59 4.47
C HIS A 116 14.88 9.84 2.96
N TYR A 117 13.92 9.27 2.22
CA TYR A 117 13.67 9.62 0.81
C TYR A 117 13.01 11.00 0.74
#